data_AF-A0A5B2W2F1-F1
#
_entry.id   AF-A0A5B2W2F1-F1
#
_cell.length_a   1.000
_cell.length_b   1.000
_cell.length_c   1.000
_cell.angle_alpha   90.00
_cell.angle_beta   90.00
_cell.angle_gamma   90.00
#
_symmetry.space_group_name_H-M   'P 1'
#
loop_
_entity.id
_entity.type
_entity.pdbx_description
1 polymer ?
#
loop_
_entity_poly.entity_id
_entity_poly.type
_entity_poly.pdbx_seq_one_letter_code
_entity_poly.pdbx_strand_id
1 'polypeptide(L)'
;MNKIKVSMLALAAIAFGAFAFTDSVEGSITGKVRPADGATEAWAIQGSDTLKTAVSDGAFTFNGARAGTYTVIIDAKDPFKDATLSDVKVEDGKATDLGEISLQQ
;
A
#
# COMPACT_ATOMS: atom_id res chain seq x y z
N MET A 1 9.64 48.35 24.03
CA MET A 1 10.37 47.07 23.87
C MET A 1 9.47 45.82 23.90
N ASN A 2 8.13 45.93 23.84
CA ASN A 2 7.22 44.79 24.07
C ASN A 2 6.51 44.25 22.80
N LYS A 3 6.55 44.99 21.68
CA LYS A 3 5.87 44.58 20.42
C LYS A 3 6.71 43.59 19.59
N ILE A 4 8.04 43.65 19.72
CA ILE A 4 8.99 42.76 19.02
C ILE A 4 8.92 41.32 19.57
N LYS A 5 8.71 41.16 20.88
CA LYS A 5 8.58 39.85 21.52
C LYS A 5 7.31 39.10 21.10
N VAL A 6 6.20 39.82 20.92
CA VAL A 6 4.91 39.25 20.45
C VAL A 6 5.00 38.80 19.00
N SER A 7 5.70 39.56 18.14
CA SER A 7 5.93 39.18 16.75
C SER A 7 6.78 37.92 16.59
N MET A 8 7.73 37.69 17.51
CA MET A 8 8.61 36.51 17.50
C MET A 8 7.87 35.24 17.97
N LEU A 9 6.95 35.38 18.93
CA LEU A 9 6.05 34.31 19.40
C LEU A 9 5.05 33.88 18.32
N ALA A 10 4.49 34.83 17.57
CA ALA A 10 3.57 34.52 16.46
C ALA A 10 4.27 33.80 15.30
N LEU A 11 5.53 34.15 15.00
CA LEU A 11 6.32 33.50 13.96
C LEU A 11 6.70 32.05 14.34
N ALA A 12 6.95 31.79 15.62
CA ALA A 12 7.21 30.44 16.12
C ALA A 12 5.98 29.53 16.02
N ALA A 13 4.76 30.04 16.27
CA ALA A 13 3.53 29.25 16.19
C ALA A 13 3.20 28.74 14.77
N ILE A 14 3.59 29.49 13.73
CA ILE A 14 3.40 29.08 12.33
C ILE A 14 4.42 28.00 11.92
N ALA A 15 5.64 28.06 12.44
CA ALA A 15 6.70 27.09 12.11
C ALA A 15 6.44 25.68 12.67
N PHE A 16 5.70 25.54 13.78
CA PHE A 16 5.33 24.23 14.33
C PHE A 16 4.16 23.53 13.62
N GLY A 17 3.29 24.28 12.92
CA GLY A 17 2.17 23.70 12.20
C GLY A 17 2.55 22.95 10.91
N ALA A 18 3.69 23.31 10.31
CA ALA A 18 4.11 22.79 9.00
C ALA A 18 4.76 21.40 9.05
N PHE A 19 5.12 20.89 10.24
CA PHE A 19 5.70 19.55 10.41
C PHE A 19 4.66 18.45 10.71
N ALA A 20 3.37 18.80 10.76
CA ALA A 20 2.29 17.83 11.03
C ALA A 20 2.02 16.86 9.86
N PHE A 21 2.55 17.14 8.68
CA PHE A 21 2.45 16.28 7.50
C PHE A 21 3.80 15.62 7.27
N THR A 22 4.07 14.51 7.93
CA THR A 22 5.13 13.62 7.45
C THR A 22 4.59 13.02 6.14
N ASP A 23 5.22 13.35 5.02
CA ASP A 23 5.00 12.59 3.78
C ASP A 23 5.30 11.14 4.11
N SER A 24 4.24 10.34 4.22
CA SER A 24 4.36 8.90 4.43
C SER A 24 4.92 8.38 3.11
N VAL A 25 6.17 7.93 3.09
CA VAL A 25 6.76 7.41 1.86
C VAL A 25 6.16 6.03 1.62
N GLU A 26 5.02 6.00 0.95
CA GLU A 26 4.30 4.76 0.69
C GLU A 26 5.08 3.90 -0.31
N GLY A 27 5.14 2.59 -0.04
CA GLY A 27 5.63 1.60 -0.98
C GLY A 27 4.55 1.14 -1.97
N SER A 28 4.89 0.12 -2.74
CA SER A 28 3.95 -0.53 -3.66
C SER A 28 4.10 -2.04 -3.59
N ILE A 29 3.01 -2.77 -3.82
CA ILE A 29 3.04 -4.23 -3.97
C ILE A 29 2.67 -4.56 -5.41
N THR A 30 3.48 -5.34 -6.11
CA THR A 30 3.21 -5.79 -7.48
C THR A 30 3.19 -7.30 -7.55
N GLY A 31 2.47 -7.85 -8.52
CA GLY A 31 2.56 -9.27 -8.82
C GLY A 31 1.83 -9.63 -10.10
N LYS A 32 2.01 -10.89 -10.49
CA LYS A 32 1.33 -11.49 -11.63
C LYS A 32 0.61 -12.75 -11.21
N VAL A 33 -0.50 -13.04 -11.84
CA VAL A 33 -1.38 -14.18 -11.62
C VAL A 33 -1.36 -15.02 -12.88
N ARG A 34 -1.29 -16.34 -12.69
CA ARG A 34 -1.35 -17.31 -13.77
C ARG A 34 -2.42 -18.36 -13.48
N PRO A 35 -3.36 -18.61 -14.40
CA PRO A 35 -3.52 -17.96 -15.71
C PRO A 35 -3.93 -16.48 -15.60
N ALA A 36 -3.61 -15.68 -16.62
CA ALA A 36 -3.81 -14.23 -16.62
C ALA A 36 -5.29 -13.83 -16.44
N ASP A 37 -6.22 -14.62 -16.98
CA ASP A 37 -7.66 -14.41 -16.83
C ASP A 37 -8.26 -15.04 -15.57
N GLY A 38 -7.43 -15.69 -14.75
CA GLY A 38 -7.84 -16.50 -13.60
C GLY A 38 -8.27 -15.70 -12.37
N ALA A 39 -8.08 -14.37 -12.36
CA ALA A 39 -8.49 -13.50 -11.27
C ALA A 39 -9.19 -12.23 -11.77
N THR A 40 -9.94 -11.58 -10.89
CA THR A 40 -10.55 -10.25 -11.16
C THR A 40 -9.93 -9.16 -10.31
N GLU A 41 -9.65 -9.46 -9.05
CA GLU A 41 -9.32 -8.49 -8.04
C GLU A 41 -8.22 -9.03 -7.13
N ALA A 42 -7.47 -8.12 -6.54
CA ALA A 42 -6.50 -8.43 -5.51
C ALA A 42 -6.72 -7.49 -4.33
N TRP A 43 -6.54 -8.05 -3.14
CA TRP A 43 -6.69 -7.37 -1.86
C TRP A 43 -5.38 -7.47 -1.10
N ALA A 44 -4.93 -6.39 -0.49
CA ALA A 44 -3.78 -6.38 0.41
C ALA A 44 -4.23 -5.85 1.77
N ILE A 45 -4.16 -6.68 2.80
CA ILE A 45 -4.71 -6.41 4.13
C ILE A 45 -3.55 -6.29 5.13
N GLN A 46 -3.50 -5.17 5.85
CA GLN A 46 -2.57 -4.95 6.97
C GLN A 46 -3.37 -4.50 8.20
N GLY A 47 -3.64 -5.42 9.12
CA GLY A 47 -4.41 -5.11 10.33
C GLY A 47 -5.83 -4.63 9.99
N SER A 48 -6.11 -3.34 10.20
CA SER A 48 -7.39 -2.70 9.83
C SER A 48 -7.36 -1.99 8.48
N ASP A 49 -6.19 -1.89 7.83
CA ASP A 49 -6.05 -1.26 6.52
C ASP A 49 -6.24 -2.30 5.40
N THR A 50 -6.85 -1.87 4.30
CA THR A 50 -7.16 -2.75 3.17
C THR A 50 -7.04 -1.96 1.87
N LEU A 51 -6.10 -2.40 1.03
CA LEU A 51 -5.95 -1.92 -0.34
C LEU A 51 -6.62 -2.91 -1.28
N LYS A 52 -7.31 -2.38 -2.28
CA LYS A 52 -7.95 -3.17 -3.33
C LYS A 52 -7.51 -2.66 -4.68
N THR A 53 -7.23 -3.58 -5.60
CA THR A 53 -6.88 -3.26 -6.99
C THR A 53 -7.47 -4.29 -7.93
N ALA A 54 -7.68 -3.91 -9.18
CA ALA A 54 -8.11 -4.84 -10.22
C ALA A 54 -6.90 -5.63 -10.75
N VAL A 55 -7.13 -6.87 -11.15
CA VAL A 55 -6.15 -7.68 -11.89
C VAL A 55 -6.44 -7.48 -13.38
N SER A 56 -5.46 -6.97 -14.13
CA SER A 56 -5.55 -6.76 -15.59
C SER A 56 -4.44 -7.55 -16.27
N ASP A 57 -4.80 -8.38 -17.25
CA ASP A 57 -3.85 -9.24 -17.97
C ASP A 57 -2.97 -10.08 -17.01
N GLY A 58 -3.56 -10.53 -15.91
CA GLY A 58 -2.88 -11.24 -14.83
C GLY A 58 -2.00 -10.36 -13.94
N ALA A 59 -1.76 -9.10 -14.26
CA ALA A 59 -0.94 -8.22 -13.42
C ALA A 59 -1.79 -7.40 -12.45
N PHE A 60 -1.24 -7.14 -11.26
CA PHE A 60 -1.83 -6.23 -10.29
C PHE A 60 -0.76 -5.36 -9.63
N THR A 61 -1.18 -4.16 -9.24
CA THR A 61 -0.35 -3.20 -8.52
C THR A 61 -1.17 -2.51 -7.45
N PHE A 62 -0.69 -2.57 -6.21
CA PHE A 62 -1.14 -1.76 -5.10
C PHE A 62 -0.17 -0.58 -4.96
N ASN A 63 -0.67 0.64 -5.13
CA ASN A 63 0.04 1.86 -4.81
C ASN A 63 -0.39 2.32 -3.41
N GLY A 64 0.47 3.04 -2.69
CA GLY A 64 0.11 3.57 -1.39
C GLY A 64 0.23 2.54 -0.25
N ALA A 65 1.00 1.47 -0.44
CA ALA A 65 1.20 0.46 0.59
C ALA A 65 2.18 0.97 1.64
N ARG A 66 1.67 1.32 2.83
CA ARG A 66 2.50 1.71 3.98
C ARG A 66 3.46 0.60 4.37
N ALA A 67 4.63 0.93 4.92
CA ALA A 67 5.52 -0.10 5.45
C ALA A 67 4.81 -0.97 6.51
N GLY A 68 5.01 -2.28 6.39
CA GLY A 68 4.35 -3.26 7.23
C GLY A 68 4.27 -4.64 6.62
N THR A 69 3.57 -5.53 7.31
CA THR A 69 3.32 -6.89 6.86
C THR A 69 1.88 -7.01 6.38
N TYR A 70 1.72 -7.41 5.12
CA TYR A 70 0.42 -7.60 4.48
C TYR A 70 0.10 -9.07 4.27
N THR A 71 -1.19 -9.36 4.29
CA THR A 71 -1.78 -10.56 3.70
C THR A 71 -2.38 -10.16 2.37
N VAL A 72 -1.85 -10.71 1.27
CA VAL A 72 -2.35 -10.47 -0.08
C VAL A 72 -3.25 -11.62 -0.50
N ILE A 73 -4.46 -11.30 -0.91
CA ILE A 73 -5.48 -12.24 -1.35
C ILE A 73 -5.80 -11.94 -2.81
N ILE A 74 -5.65 -12.93 -3.66
CA ILE A 74 -6.05 -12.88 -5.07
C ILE A 74 -7.43 -13.51 -5.17
N ASP A 75 -8.41 -12.70 -5.56
CA ASP A 75 -9.79 -13.13 -5.80
C ASP A 75 -9.89 -13.79 -7.17
N ALA A 76 -9.96 -15.12 -7.13
CA ALA A 76 -9.90 -15.95 -8.32
C ALA A 76 -11.30 -16.15 -8.92
N LYS A 77 -11.34 -16.35 -10.23
CA LYS A 77 -12.57 -16.76 -10.92
C LYS A 77 -12.69 -18.27 -10.94
N ASP A 78 -13.91 -18.79 -10.84
CA ASP A 78 -14.18 -20.19 -11.12
C ASP A 78 -13.57 -20.63 -12.47
N PRO A 79 -12.93 -21.80 -12.55
CA PRO A 79 -12.82 -22.86 -11.53
C PRO A 79 -11.60 -22.74 -10.59
N PHE A 80 -10.91 -21.59 -10.55
CA PHE A 80 -9.72 -21.40 -9.72
C PHE A 80 -10.09 -20.99 -8.30
N LYS A 81 -9.27 -21.40 -7.33
CA LYS A 81 -9.38 -21.02 -5.92
C LYS A 81 -8.57 -19.77 -5.64
N ASP A 82 -9.06 -18.98 -4.69
CA ASP A 82 -8.36 -17.81 -4.18
C ASP A 82 -6.97 -18.18 -3.66
N ALA A 83 -6.00 -17.33 -3.97
CA ALA A 83 -4.64 -17.47 -3.47
C ALA A 83 -4.39 -16.49 -2.34
N THR A 84 -3.88 -16.97 -1.22
CA THR A 84 -3.51 -16.13 -0.07
C THR A 84 -2.01 -16.19 0.17
N LEU A 85 -1.35 -15.04 0.11
CA LEU A 85 0.06 -14.86 0.43
C LEU A 85 0.15 -14.10 1.74
N SER A 86 0.63 -14.77 2.79
CA SER A 86 0.89 -14.14 4.08
C SER A 86 2.32 -13.62 4.16
N ASP A 87 2.59 -12.76 5.14
CA ASP A 87 3.93 -12.28 5.46
C ASP A 87 4.62 -11.45 4.36
N VAL A 88 3.83 -10.75 3.54
CA VAL A 88 4.34 -9.83 2.52
C VAL A 88 4.88 -8.57 3.20
N LYS A 89 6.20 -8.41 3.23
CA LYS A 89 6.86 -7.25 3.83
C LYS A 89 6.97 -6.11 2.82
N VAL A 90 6.42 -4.97 3.19
CA VAL A 90 6.54 -3.70 2.47
C VAL A 90 7.43 -2.76 3.26
N GLU A 91 8.33 -2.10 2.56
CA GLU A 91 9.22 -1.09 3.10
C GLU A 91 8.89 0.27 2.48
N ASP A 92 9.07 1.34 3.25
CA ASP A 92 8.72 2.70 2.82
C ASP A 92 9.46 3.07 1.53
N GLY A 93 8.70 3.53 0.53
CA GLY A 93 9.20 3.95 -0.78
C GLY A 93 9.77 2.83 -1.66
N LYS A 94 9.59 1.56 -1.29
CA LYS A 94 10.06 0.42 -2.09
C LYS A 94 8.90 -0.32 -2.75
N ALA A 95 9.20 -0.90 -3.89
CA ALA A 95 8.32 -1.85 -4.56
C ALA A 95 8.61 -3.27 -4.07
N THR A 96 7.60 -3.91 -3.49
CA THR A 96 7.60 -5.33 -3.14
C THR A 96 6.98 -6.13 -4.28
N ASP A 97 7.81 -6.88 -5.00
CA ASP A 97 7.35 -7.78 -6.06
C ASP A 97 7.08 -9.18 -5.51
N LEU A 98 5.85 -9.66 -5.69
CA LEU A 98 5.40 -11.00 -5.33
C LEU A 98 5.68 -12.05 -6.41
N GLY A 99 6.15 -11.63 -7.59
CA GLY A 99 6.43 -12.52 -8.71
C GLY A 99 5.16 -13.10 -9.32
N GLU A 100 5.25 -14.33 -9.81
CA GLU A 100 4.15 -15.04 -10.47
C GLU A 100 3.44 -15.99 -9.48
N ILE A 101 2.14 -15.76 -9.29
CA ILE A 101 1.23 -16.52 -8.43
C ILE A 101 0.42 -17.45 -9.33
N SER A 102 0.71 -18.75 -9.26
CA SER A 102 -0.06 -19.75 -9.98
C SER A 102 -1.31 -20.13 -9.21
N LEU A 103 -2.49 -19.85 -9.78
CA LEU A 103 -3.77 -20.25 -9.24
C LEU A 103 -3.99 -21.76 -9.45
N GLN A 104 -4.56 -22.39 -8.43
CA GLN A 104 -4.90 -23.81 -8.43
C GLN A 104 -6.41 -23.96 -8.51
N GLN A 105 -6.88 -25.03 -9.17
CA GLN A 105 -8.30 -25.41 -9.22
C GLN A 105 -8.71 -26.20 -7.97
#